data_AF-A0A3A6UBR5-F1
#
_entry.id   AF-A0A3A6UBR5-F1
#
_cell.length_a   1.000
_cell.length_b   1.000
_cell.length_c   1.000
_cell.angle_alpha   90.00
_cell.angle_beta   90.00
_cell.angle_gamma   90.00
#
_symmetry.space_group_name_H-M   'P 1'
#
loop_
_entity.id
_entity.type
_entity.pdbx_description
1 polymer ?
#
loop_
_entity_poly.entity_id
_entity_poly.type
_entity_poly.pdbx_seq_one_letter_code
_entity_poly.pdbx_strand_id
1 'polypeptide(L)' 'MVIGGKETARTRNLSLHDIQVVFDKLPTLGVTHQVITILKLIVLTACRVNELVSAKWSHIDFDQMQ' A
#
# COMPACT_ATOMS: atom_id res chain seq x y z
N MET A 1 29.30 -12.94 30.11
CA MET A 1 28.58 -11.74 29.65
C MET A 1 27.75 -12.15 28.45
N VAL A 2 26.44 -12.30 28.60
CA VAL A 2 25.57 -12.75 27.49
C VAL A 2 25.25 -11.53 26.65
N ILE A 3 26.01 -11.32 25.57
CA ILE A 3 25.79 -10.24 24.60
C ILE A 3 24.85 -10.81 23.55
N GLY A 4 23.56 -10.47 23.66
CA GLY A 4 22.53 -10.96 22.75
C GLY A 4 21.14 -10.76 23.35
N GLY A 5 20.68 -9.52 23.41
CA GLY A 5 19.27 -9.25 23.70
C GLY A 5 18.41 -9.85 22.59
N LYS A 6 17.30 -10.52 22.94
CA LYS A 6 16.32 -11.03 21.97
C LYS A 6 15.90 -9.90 21.03
N GLU A 7 16.39 -9.91 19.79
CA GLU A 7 15.85 -9.06 18.74
C GLU A 7 14.38 -9.44 18.52
N THR A 8 13.48 -8.64 19.05
CA THR A 8 12.06 -8.76 18.74
C THR A 8 11.86 -8.11 17.40
N ALA A 9 11.55 -8.92 16.38
CA ALA A 9 11.24 -8.43 15.05
C ALA A 9 10.13 -7.37 15.13
N ARG A 10 10.37 -6.19 14.55
CA ARG A 10 9.36 -5.14 14.50
C ARG A 10 8.15 -5.64 13.72
N THR A 11 6.97 -5.29 14.20
CA THR A 11 5.73 -5.50 13.45
C THR A 11 5.74 -4.55 12.25
N ARG A 12 5.69 -5.10 11.03
CA ARG A 12 5.76 -4.37 9.76
C ARG A 12 4.40 -4.36 9.03
N ASN A 13 3.32 -4.18 9.78
CA ASN A 13 1.98 -4.01 9.24
C ASN A 13 1.37 -2.70 9.73
N LEU A 14 0.35 -2.24 9.02
CA LEU A 14 -0.44 -1.08 9.39
C LEU A 14 -1.76 -1.57 10.00
N SER A 15 -2.21 -0.92 11.07
CA SER A 15 -3.58 -1.11 11.56
C SER A 15 -4.57 -0.40 10.64
N LEU A 16 -5.87 -0.68 10.80
CA LEU A 16 -6.91 0.02 10.04
C LEU A 16 -6.88 1.54 10.28
N HIS A 17 -6.61 1.96 11.52
CA HIS A 17 -6.44 3.37 11.86
C HIS A 17 -5.24 3.98 11.11
N ASP A 18 -4.11 3.26 11.06
CA ASP A 18 -2.93 3.75 10.33
C ASP A 18 -3.21 3.88 8.83
N ILE A 19 -4.00 2.97 8.26
CA ILE A 19 -4.47 3.04 6.87
C ILE A 19 -5.31 4.30 6.65
N GLN A 20 -6.26 4.61 7.54
CA GLN A 20 -7.06 5.83 7.44
C GLN A 20 -6.17 7.09 7.43
N VAL A 21 -5.21 7.15 8.35
CA VAL A 21 -4.23 8.25 8.41
C VAL A 21 -3.40 8.34 7.13
N VAL A 22 -3.01 7.22 6.53
CA VAL A 22 -2.32 7.21 5.23
C VAL A 22 -3.19 7.84 4.15
N PHE A 23 -4.48 7.47 4.08
CA PHE A 23 -5.41 8.03 3.09
C PHE A 23 -5.61 9.54 3.26
N ASP A 24 -5.67 10.04 4.50
CA ASP A 24 -5.80 11.46 4.80
C ASP A 24 -4.54 12.25 4.39
N LYS A 25 -3.34 11.67 4.56
CA LYS A 25 -2.06 12.33 4.27
C LYS A 25 -1.61 12.23 2.82
N LEU A 26 -2.01 11.19 2.10
CA LEU A 26 -1.58 10.95 0.71
C LEU A 26 -1.73 12.17 -0.22
N PRO A 27 -2.85 12.93 -0.19
CA PRO A 27 -3.04 14.11 -1.03
C PRO A 27 -2.04 15.25 -0.74
N THR A 28 -1.46 15.29 0.46
CA THR A 28 -0.59 16.39 0.90
C THR A 28 0.91 16.11 0.68
N LEU A 29 1.27 14.97 0.08
CA LEU A 29 2.67 14.53 -0.07
C LEU A 29 3.44 15.24 -1.19
N GLY A 30 2.79 16.09 -1.99
CA GLY A 30 3.45 16.81 -3.09
C GLY A 30 3.94 15.91 -4.23
N VAL A 31 3.43 14.68 -4.32
CA VAL A 31 3.74 13.73 -5.40
C VAL A 31 2.64 13.73 -6.46
N THR A 32 2.91 13.10 -7.60
CA THR A 32 1.94 13.07 -8.70
C THR A 32 0.68 12.29 -8.32
N HIS A 33 -0.45 12.65 -8.94
CA HIS A 33 -1.72 11.94 -8.75
C HIS A 33 -1.62 10.44 -9.09
N GLN A 34 -0.78 10.09 -10.07
CA GLN A 34 -0.49 8.71 -10.44
C GLN A 34 0.13 7.93 -9.28
N VAL A 35 1.15 8.50 -8.61
CA VAL A 35 1.80 7.88 -7.45
C VAL A 35 0.79 7.71 -6.30
N ILE A 36 -0.03 8.73 -6.03
CA ILE A 36 -1.09 8.64 -5.01
C ILE A 36 -2.05 7.50 -5.33
N THR A 37 -2.47 7.39 -6.59
CA THR A 37 -3.41 6.34 -7.04
C THR A 37 -2.81 4.95 -6.88
N ILE A 38 -1.54 4.76 -7.27
CA ILE A 38 -0.83 3.49 -7.11
C ILE A 38 -0.73 3.10 -5.63
N LEU A 39 -0.39 4.05 -4.75
CA LEU A 39 -0.31 3.78 -3.30
C LEU A 39 -1.67 3.36 -2.73
N LYS A 40 -2.76 4.00 -3.15
CA LYS A 40 -4.12 3.58 -2.76
C LYS A 40 -4.43 2.17 -3.24
N LEU A 41 -4.11 1.84 -4.50
CA LEU A 41 -4.33 0.50 -5.04
C LEU A 41 -3.54 -0.56 -4.28
N ILE A 42 -2.25 -0.31 -3.96
CA ILE A 42 -1.44 -1.23 -3.15
C ILE A 42 -2.11 -1.53 -1.82
N VAL A 43 -2.61 -0.50 -1.12
CA VAL A 43 -3.24 -0.67 0.19
C VAL A 43 -4.57 -1.41 0.09
N LEU A 44 -5.36 -1.18 -0.96
CA LEU A 44 -6.69 -1.77 -1.12
C LEU A 44 -6.69 -3.19 -1.69
N THR A 45 -5.70 -3.53 -2.53
CA THR A 45 -5.65 -4.84 -3.20
C THR A 45 -4.56 -5.77 -2.65
N ALA A 46 -3.64 -5.25 -1.84
CA ALA A 46 -2.45 -5.95 -1.37
C ALA A 46 -1.56 -6.53 -2.50
N CYS A 47 -1.72 -6.05 -3.74
CA CYS A 47 -0.86 -6.42 -4.86
C CYS A 47 0.56 -5.91 -4.64
N ARG A 48 1.54 -6.65 -5.18
CA ARG A 48 2.93 -6.18 -5.18
C ARG A 48 3.09 -4.99 -6.12
N VAL A 49 4.07 -4.15 -5.83
CA VAL A 49 4.42 -2.99 -6.68
C VAL A 49 4.63 -3.41 -8.13
N ASN A 50 5.37 -4.50 -8.36
CA ASN A 50 5.67 -4.97 -9.73
C ASN A 50 4.42 -5.49 -10.48
N GLU A 51 3.43 -6.01 -9.76
CA GLU A 51 2.16 -6.49 -10.35
C GLU A 51 1.34 -5.27 -10.82
N LEU A 52 1.25 -4.23 -10.00
CA LEU A 52 0.53 -3.00 -10.34
C LEU A 52 1.21 -2.19 -11.44
N VAL A 53 2.53 -2.04 -11.39
CA VAL A 53 3.28 -1.29 -12.42
C VAL A 53 3.21 -1.98 -13.79
N SER A 54 3.06 -3.30 -13.82
CA SER A 54 2.93 -4.07 -15.07
C SER A 54 1.47 -4.25 -15.51
N ALA A 55 0.50 -3.72 -14.75
CA ALA A 55 -0.91 -3.89 -15.05
C ALA A 55 -1.30 -3.15 -16.33
N LYS A 56 -2.22 -3.74 -17.08
CA LYS A 56 -2.79 -3.18 -18.30
C LYS A 56 -4.28 -2.98 -18.09
N TRP A 57 -4.87 -2.08 -18.87
CA TRP A 57 -6.32 -1.85 -18.84
C TRP A 57 -7.13 -3.13 -19.12
N SER A 58 -6.58 -4.06 -19.92
CA SER A 58 -7.19 -5.37 -20.18
C SER A 58 -7.23 -6.31 -18.97
N HIS A 59 -6.56 -5.99 -17.86
CA HIS A 59 -6.61 -6.78 -16.63
C HIS A 59 -7.69 -6.30 -15.65
N ILE A 60 -8.37 -5.19 -15.94
CA ILE A 60 -9.42 -4.64 -15.09
C ILE A 60 -10.77 -5.01 -15.70
N ASP A 61 -11.56 -5.77 -14.96
CA ASP A 61 -12.93 -6.12 -15.32
C ASP A 61 -13.89 -5.09 -14.71
N PHE A 62 -14.55 -4.31 -15.56
CA PHE A 62 -15.55 -3.32 -15.16
C PHE A 62 -16.99 -3.84 -15.30
N ASP A 63 -17.21 -4.99 -15.94
CA ASP A 63 -18.55 -5.55 -16.17
C ASP A 63 -19.18 -6.11 -14.87
N GLN A 64 -18.35 -6.42 -13.88
CA GLN A 64 -18.79 -6.89 -12.55
C GLN A 64 -19.22 -5.75 -11.60
N MET A 65 -19.25 -4.48 -12.05
CA MET A 65 -19.57 -3.32 -11.20
C MET A 65 -21.06 -2.92 -11.18
N GLN A 66 -21.98 -3.80 -11.62
CA GLN A 66 -23.44 -3.56 -11.59
C GLN A 66 -24.12 -4.04 -10.31
#